data_AF-A0A319CYM6-F1
#
_entry.id   AF-A0A319CYM6-F1
#
_cell.length_a   1.000
_cell.length_b   1.000
_cell.length_c   1.000
_cell.angle_alpha   90.00
_cell.angle_beta   90.00
_cell.angle_gamma   90.00
#
_symmetry.space_group_name_H-M   'P 1'
#
loop_
_entity.id
_entity.type
_entity.pdbx_description
1 polymer ?
#
loop_
_entity_poly.entity_id
_entity_poly.type
_entity_poly.pdbx_seq_one_letter_code
_entity_poly.pdbx_strand_id
1 'polypeptide(L)'
;MTTPTIPILTIGYKRTVGLNAIPPVFEGTPYVITAFFDIVETPEPYNYSPHNLAVALRALHPRPRALVVGHAVSVSLVDEIERVWGEYVEEALKSETDDWRRSVVVSLPRTHAVDPSLGPPKVDGAWAKEMMGQLDAVFRSG
;
A
#
# COMPACT_ATOMS: atom_id res chain seq x y z
N MET A 1 -20.85 17.32 -4.23
CA MET A 1 -20.45 16.45 -3.12
C MET A 1 -19.15 15.79 -3.54
N THR A 2 -18.04 16.10 -2.85
CA THR A 2 -16.76 15.46 -3.12
C THR A 2 -16.82 14.02 -2.61
N THR A 3 -16.57 13.05 -3.48
CA THR A 3 -16.42 11.65 -3.07
C THR A 3 -15.36 11.56 -1.96
N PRO A 4 -15.60 10.87 -0.84
CA PRO A 4 -14.60 10.72 0.19
C PRO A 4 -13.33 10.11 -0.39
N THR A 5 -12.19 10.76 -0.16
CA THR A 5 -10.89 10.23 -0.59
C THR A 5 -10.48 9.09 0.35
N ILE A 6 -9.88 8.05 -0.23
CA ILE A 6 -9.42 6.85 0.46
C ILE A 6 -7.90 6.93 0.56
N PRO A 7 -7.35 7.17 1.77
CA PRO A 7 -5.92 7.37 1.92
C PRO A 7 -5.18 6.03 1.82
N ILE A 8 -4.18 5.98 0.96
CA ILE A 8 -3.35 4.80 0.69
C ILE A 8 -1.93 5.05 1.16
N LEU A 9 -1.34 4.06 1.82
CA LEU A 9 0.10 3.97 2.04
C LEU A 9 0.69 2.92 1.09
N THR A 10 1.87 3.17 0.56
CA THR A 10 2.53 2.27 -0.41
C THR A 10 3.94 1.89 0.05
N ILE A 11 4.37 0.64 -0.20
CA ILE A 11 5.71 0.14 0.13
C ILE A 11 6.33 -0.55 -1.08
N GLY A 12 7.58 -0.20 -1.41
CA GLY A 12 8.50 -1.01 -2.22
C GLY A 12 8.04 -1.33 -3.65
N TYR A 13 8.45 -0.51 -4.62
CA TYR A 13 8.13 -0.73 -6.05
C TYR A 13 9.34 -0.61 -7.01
N LYS A 14 10.52 -0.16 -6.53
CA LYS A 14 11.62 0.57 -7.22
C LYS A 14 11.36 2.06 -7.45
N ARG A 15 12.29 2.91 -6.98
CA ARG A 15 12.21 4.39 -6.99
C ARG A 15 11.93 5.01 -8.38
N THR A 16 12.47 4.43 -9.45
CA THR A 16 12.30 4.94 -10.82
C THR A 16 10.94 4.60 -11.45
N VAL A 17 10.28 3.52 -11.01
CA VAL A 17 8.98 3.08 -11.53
C VAL A 17 7.85 3.45 -10.58
N GLY A 18 8.02 3.31 -9.27
CA GLY A 18 6.98 3.57 -8.27
C GLY A 18 6.48 5.01 -8.26
N LEU A 19 7.38 5.99 -8.14
CA LEU A 19 6.97 7.40 -8.07
C LEU A 19 6.45 7.94 -9.41
N ASN A 20 6.87 7.37 -10.54
CA ASN A 20 6.44 7.80 -11.87
C ASN A 20 5.18 7.07 -12.36
N ALA A 21 4.95 5.83 -11.94
CA ALA A 21 3.83 5.00 -12.43
C ALA A 21 2.65 4.93 -11.45
N ILE A 22 2.86 5.05 -10.14
CA ILE A 22 1.77 4.90 -9.17
C ILE A 22 0.83 6.12 -9.16
N PRO A 23 1.31 7.39 -9.16
CA PRO A 23 0.39 8.53 -9.19
C PRO A 23 -0.57 8.53 -10.39
N PRO A 24 -0.14 8.24 -11.63
CA PRO A 24 -1.06 8.12 -12.77
C PRO A 24 -2.12 7.01 -12.64
N VAL A 25 -1.83 5.90 -11.95
CA VAL A 25 -2.79 4.78 -11.80
C VAL A 25 -4.00 5.15 -10.95
N PHE A 26 -3.84 6.07 -10.00
CA PHE A 26 -4.92 6.52 -9.14
C PHE A 26 -5.64 7.76 -9.66
N GLU A 27 -5.22 8.33 -10.80
CA GLU A 27 -5.87 9.48 -11.40
C GLU A 27 -7.33 9.18 -11.75
N GLY A 28 -8.26 10.06 -11.36
CA GLY A 28 -9.70 9.85 -11.55
C GLY A 28 -10.33 8.79 -10.64
N THR A 29 -9.59 8.27 -9.65
CA THR A 29 -10.07 7.32 -8.64
C THR A 29 -10.25 8.00 -7.29
N PRO A 30 -11.00 7.42 -6.32
CA PRO A 30 -11.09 7.97 -4.97
C PRO A 30 -9.81 7.75 -4.13
N TYR A 31 -8.82 7.02 -4.65
CA TYR A 31 -7.63 6.63 -3.91
C TYR A 31 -6.55 7.71 -3.96
N VAL A 32 -5.97 8.04 -2.80
CA VAL A 32 -4.94 9.08 -2.68
C VAL A 32 -3.74 8.53 -1.92
N ILE A 33 -2.57 8.54 -2.55
CA ILE A 33 -1.33 8.16 -1.87
C ILE A 33 -0.97 9.24 -0.86
N THR A 34 -0.82 8.83 0.40
CA THR A 34 -0.44 9.73 1.51
C THR A 34 0.99 9.52 1.98
N ALA A 35 1.54 8.32 1.76
CA ALA A 35 2.95 8.03 2.01
C ALA A 35 3.45 6.88 1.11
N PHE A 36 4.76 6.90 0.89
CA PHE A 36 5.51 5.88 0.16
C PHE A 36 6.77 5.54 0.94
N PHE A 37 7.01 4.25 1.21
CA PHE A 37 8.26 3.74 1.76
C PHE A 37 9.06 2.96 0.71
N ASP A 38 10.37 3.18 0.69
CA ASP A 38 11.32 2.39 -0.10
C ASP A 38 11.96 1.28 0.76
N ILE A 39 12.46 0.21 0.16
CA ILE A 39 13.10 -0.90 0.89
C ILE A 39 14.64 -0.77 0.90
N VAL A 40 15.26 -0.15 -0.13
CA VAL A 40 16.71 -0.31 -0.38
C VAL A 40 17.48 1.00 -0.51
N GLU A 41 16.90 2.05 -1.09
CA GLU A 41 17.69 3.19 -1.60
C GLU A 41 17.18 4.58 -1.18
N THR A 42 16.68 4.78 0.04
CA THR A 42 16.36 6.12 0.55
C THR A 42 17.12 6.47 1.84
N PRO A 43 17.37 7.77 2.12
CA PRO A 43 17.83 8.20 3.44
C PRO A 43 16.73 7.92 4.48
N GLU A 44 17.09 7.59 5.72
CA GLU A 44 16.15 7.69 6.84
C GLU A 44 15.56 9.12 6.87
N PRO A 45 14.22 9.29 6.98
CA PRO A 45 13.21 8.35 7.50
C PRO A 45 12.37 7.60 6.44
N TYR A 46 12.72 7.66 5.15
CA TYR A 46 11.86 7.14 4.07
C TYR A 46 12.09 5.65 3.75
N ASN A 47 12.99 5.00 4.48
CA ASN A 47 13.19 3.56 4.44
C ASN A 47 12.09 2.85 5.23
N TYR A 48 11.61 1.75 4.67
CA TYR A 48 10.79 0.81 5.38
C TYR A 48 11.55 0.24 6.57
N SER A 49 10.92 0.37 7.72
CA SER A 49 11.10 -0.51 8.86
C SER A 49 9.71 -0.74 9.47
N PRO A 50 9.51 -1.83 10.23
CA PRO A 50 8.25 -2.06 10.94
C PRO A 50 7.88 -0.88 11.85
N HIS A 51 8.89 -0.29 12.50
CA HIS A 51 8.72 0.90 13.32
C HIS A 51 8.26 2.12 12.51
N ASN A 52 8.94 2.44 11.40
CA ASN A 52 8.59 3.59 10.56
C ASN A 52 7.19 3.44 9.96
N LEU A 53 6.82 2.23 9.54
CA LEU A 53 5.48 1.93 9.07
C LEU A 53 4.44 2.19 10.16
N ALA A 54 4.66 1.67 11.38
CA ALA A 54 3.75 1.89 12.50
C ALA A 54 3.61 3.38 12.86
N VAL A 55 4.71 4.14 12.83
CA VAL A 55 4.70 5.59 13.06
C VAL A 55 3.89 6.31 12.00
N ALA A 56 4.13 6.04 10.71
CA ALA A 56 3.39 6.71 9.63
C ALA A 56 1.90 6.37 9.66
N LEU A 57 1.53 5.10 9.84
CA LEU A 57 0.12 4.70 9.92
C LEU A 57 -0.64 5.44 11.03
N ARG A 58 0.02 5.69 12.18
CA ARG A 58 -0.59 6.39 13.33
C ARG A 58 -0.54 7.92 13.21
N ALA A 59 0.43 8.48 12.49
CA ALA A 59 0.63 9.91 12.37
C ALA A 59 -0.11 10.56 11.19
N LEU A 60 -0.43 9.79 10.14
CA LEU A 60 -1.10 10.31 8.94
C LEU A 60 -2.57 10.62 9.22
N HIS A 61 -3.00 11.81 8.80
CA HIS A 61 -4.39 12.25 8.83
C HIS A 61 -4.80 12.80 7.45
N PRO A 62 -5.91 12.32 6.86
CA PRO A 62 -6.75 11.20 7.30
C PRO A 62 -5.98 9.88 7.36
N ARG A 63 -6.39 9.00 8.29
CA ARG A 63 -5.72 7.72 8.53
C ARG A 63 -5.77 6.79 7.31
N PRO A 64 -4.65 6.13 6.94
CA PRO A 64 -4.62 5.16 5.85
C PRO A 64 -5.68 4.08 6.00
N ARG A 65 -6.47 3.86 4.94
CA ARG A 65 -7.49 2.80 4.85
C ARG A 65 -7.04 1.64 3.97
N ALA A 66 -6.02 1.85 3.14
CA ALA A 66 -5.38 0.78 2.40
C ALA A 66 -3.85 0.85 2.48
N LEU A 67 -3.23 -0.32 2.40
CA LEU A 67 -1.80 -0.52 2.29
C LEU A 67 -1.50 -1.31 1.02
N VAL A 68 -0.66 -0.78 0.14
CA VAL A 68 -0.21 -1.48 -1.07
C VAL A 68 1.25 -1.87 -0.91
N VAL A 69 1.54 -3.17 -0.97
CA VAL A 69 2.89 -3.73 -0.98
C VAL A 69 3.23 -4.11 -2.41
N GLY A 70 4.25 -3.47 -2.97
CA GLY A 70 4.66 -3.66 -4.35
C GLY A 70 5.53 -4.89 -4.58
N HIS A 71 5.68 -5.29 -5.85
CA HIS A 71 6.39 -6.51 -6.26
C HIS A 71 7.86 -6.57 -5.87
N ALA A 72 8.47 -5.42 -5.56
CA ALA A 72 9.88 -5.36 -5.19
C ALA A 72 10.13 -5.79 -3.73
N VAL A 73 9.07 -6.00 -2.95
CA VAL A 73 9.15 -6.50 -1.57
C VAL A 73 9.21 -8.02 -1.58
N SER A 74 10.15 -8.61 -0.83
CA SER A 74 10.21 -10.07 -0.69
C SER A 74 9.01 -10.60 0.10
N VAL A 75 8.51 -11.78 -0.25
CA VAL A 75 7.40 -12.43 0.48
C VAL A 75 7.70 -12.55 1.98
N SER A 76 8.96 -12.77 2.36
CA SER A 76 9.40 -12.82 3.76
C SER A 76 9.15 -11.53 4.55
N LEU A 77 9.21 -10.36 3.90
CA LEU A 77 8.92 -9.08 4.53
C LEU A 77 7.41 -8.79 4.58
N VAL A 78 6.63 -9.42 3.71
CA VAL A 78 5.17 -9.21 3.66
C VAL A 78 4.50 -9.64 4.96
N ASP A 79 4.91 -10.76 5.55
CA ASP A 79 4.33 -11.25 6.81
C ASP A 79 4.48 -10.20 7.94
N GLU A 80 5.62 -9.54 8.01
CA GLU A 80 5.88 -8.49 9.00
C GLU A 80 5.08 -7.22 8.71
N ILE A 81 4.98 -6.83 7.44
CA ILE A 81 4.16 -5.69 7.00
C ILE A 81 2.68 -5.90 7.36
N GLU A 82 2.13 -7.08 7.05
CA GLU A 82 0.73 -7.43 7.32
C GLU A 82 0.46 -7.49 8.82
N ARG A 83 1.42 -7.94 9.63
CA ARG A 83 1.32 -7.90 11.09
C ARG A 83 1.20 -6.47 11.60
N VAL A 84 2.09 -5.57 11.18
CA VAL A 84 2.04 -4.15 11.59
C VAL A 84 0.74 -3.48 11.16
N TRP A 85 0.25 -3.81 9.95
CA TRP A 85 -1.05 -3.33 9.48
C TRP A 85 -2.21 -3.84 10.35
N GLY A 86 -2.25 -5.14 10.66
CA GLY A 86 -3.29 -5.74 11.49
C GLY A 86 -3.34 -5.11 12.88
N GLU A 87 -2.19 -4.90 13.51
CA GLU A 87 -2.05 -4.19 14.79
C GLU A 87 -2.62 -2.76 14.68
N TYR A 88 -2.26 -2.02 13.62
CA TYR A 88 -2.79 -0.68 13.37
C TYR A 88 -4.31 -0.66 13.16
N VAL A 89 -4.88 -1.60 12.41
CA VAL A 89 -6.32 -1.69 12.15
C VAL A 89 -7.09 -1.91 13.46
N GLU A 90 -6.65 -2.86 14.28
CA GLU A 90 -7.32 -3.21 15.53
C GLU A 90 -7.15 -2.16 16.62
N GLU A 91 -5.95 -1.57 16.75
CA GLU A 91 -5.66 -0.64 17.84
C GLU A 91 -5.99 0.82 17.50
N ALA A 92 -5.77 1.22 16.25
CA ALA A 92 -5.89 2.61 15.85
C ALA A 92 -7.22 2.84 15.11
N LEU A 93 -7.42 2.22 13.94
CA LEU A 93 -8.62 2.50 13.11
C LEU A 93 -9.93 2.16 13.80
N LYS A 94 -9.99 1.04 14.53
CA LYS A 94 -11.17 0.62 15.29
C LYS A 94 -11.67 1.66 16.28
N SER A 95 -10.77 2.47 16.82
CA SER A 95 -11.12 3.55 17.76
C SER A 95 -11.61 4.82 17.07
N GLU A 96 -11.32 5.01 15.77
CA GLU A 96 -11.57 6.24 15.03
C GLU A 96 -12.79 6.15 14.11
N THR A 97 -13.15 4.95 13.65
CA THR A 97 -14.24 4.78 12.67
C THR A 97 -14.95 3.44 12.87
N ASP A 98 -16.28 3.46 12.83
CA ASP A 98 -17.11 2.24 12.86
C ASP A 98 -16.85 1.33 11.65
N ASP A 99 -16.33 1.90 10.56
CA ASP A 99 -16.04 1.19 9.32
C ASP A 99 -14.60 0.67 9.21
N TRP A 100 -13.89 0.54 10.34
CA TRP A 100 -12.48 0.14 10.38
C TRP A 100 -12.20 -1.20 9.70
N ARG A 101 -13.19 -2.10 9.66
CA ARG A 101 -13.11 -3.40 8.96
C ARG A 101 -13.07 -3.26 7.44
N ARG A 102 -13.57 -2.14 6.88
CA ARG A 102 -13.38 -1.80 5.48
C ARG A 102 -12.01 -1.15 5.31
N SER A 103 -10.98 -1.97 5.51
CA SER A 103 -9.57 -1.61 5.29
C SER A 103 -8.86 -2.82 4.67
N VAL A 104 -7.80 -2.59 3.89
CA VAL A 104 -7.23 -3.65 3.05
C VAL A 104 -5.71 -3.55 2.90
N VAL A 105 -5.05 -4.70 2.90
CA VAL A 105 -3.68 -4.85 2.40
C VAL A 105 -3.74 -5.49 1.02
N VAL A 106 -3.23 -4.79 0.02
CA VAL A 106 -2.97 -5.34 -1.31
C VAL A 106 -1.52 -5.77 -1.36
N SER A 107 -1.27 -7.09 -1.41
CA SER A 107 0.09 -7.64 -1.42
C SER A 107 0.45 -8.24 -2.77
N LEU A 108 1.08 -7.43 -3.62
CA LEU A 108 1.48 -7.86 -4.96
C LEU A 108 2.57 -8.93 -4.96
N PRO A 109 3.51 -9.03 -3.99
CA PRO A 109 4.43 -10.16 -3.92
C PRO A 109 3.71 -11.49 -3.70
N ARG A 110 2.57 -11.52 -3.02
CA ARG A 110 1.84 -12.79 -2.79
C ARG A 110 1.17 -13.33 -4.06
N THR A 111 0.81 -12.45 -4.99
CA THR A 111 0.10 -12.83 -6.22
C THR A 111 0.99 -12.79 -7.47
N HIS A 112 2.07 -12.02 -7.43
CA HIS A 112 2.97 -11.75 -8.55
C HIS A 112 4.44 -11.69 -8.10
N ALA A 113 4.85 -12.52 -7.15
CA ALA A 113 6.27 -12.66 -6.82
C ALA A 113 7.04 -12.97 -8.10
N VAL A 114 7.79 -11.99 -8.58
CA VAL A 114 8.80 -12.22 -9.61
C VAL A 114 10.09 -12.52 -8.86
N ASP A 115 10.72 -13.62 -9.20
CA ASP A 115 12.08 -13.92 -8.75
C ASP A 115 12.95 -12.67 -8.98
N PRO A 116 13.55 -12.09 -7.92
CA PRO A 116 14.36 -10.88 -8.04
C PRO A 116 15.53 -11.02 -9.04
N SER A 117 15.95 -12.26 -9.32
CA SER A 117 17.00 -12.58 -10.30
C SER A 117 16.53 -12.56 -11.75
N LEU A 118 15.22 -12.62 -12.01
CA LEU A 118 14.62 -12.63 -13.35
C LEU A 118 14.32 -11.22 -13.91
N GLY A 119 14.62 -10.17 -13.14
CA GLY A 119 14.32 -8.79 -13.52
C GLY A 119 12.88 -8.37 -13.17
N PRO A 120 12.49 -7.11 -13.45
CA PRO A 120 11.17 -6.61 -13.07
C PRO A 120 10.05 -7.36 -13.81
N PRO A 121 8.85 -7.54 -13.19
CA PRO A 121 7.67 -7.99 -13.92
C PRO A 121 7.47 -7.15 -15.18
N LYS A 122 7.04 -7.79 -16.28
CA LYS A 122 6.69 -7.04 -17.50
C LYS A 122 5.65 -5.97 -17.13
N VAL A 123 5.88 -4.74 -17.60
CA VAL A 123 4.96 -3.61 -17.41
C VAL A 123 3.77 -3.77 -18.36
N ASP A 124 3.03 -4.87 -18.26
CA ASP A 124 1.82 -5.12 -19.04
C ASP A 124 0.56 -4.52 -18.37
N GLY A 125 0.72 -3.89 -17.20
CA GLY A 125 -0.36 -3.26 -16.45
C GLY A 125 -1.30 -4.23 -15.74
N ALA A 126 -1.06 -5.55 -15.82
CA ALA A 126 -1.90 -6.55 -15.15
C ALA A 126 -1.93 -6.35 -13.62
N TRP A 127 -0.79 -5.96 -13.05
CA TRP A 127 -0.67 -5.62 -11.63
C TRP A 127 -1.56 -4.45 -11.20
N ALA A 128 -1.69 -3.42 -12.05
CA ALA A 128 -2.46 -2.22 -11.71
C ALA A 128 -3.94 -2.54 -11.69
N LYS A 129 -4.40 -3.35 -12.66
CA LYS A 129 -5.76 -3.87 -12.71
C LYS A 129 -6.08 -4.72 -11.49
N GLU A 130 -5.15 -5.58 -11.05
CA GLU A 130 -5.36 -6.40 -9.87
C GLU A 130 -5.37 -5.58 -8.58
N MET A 131 -4.42 -4.67 -8.41
CA MET A 131 -4.38 -3.74 -7.28
C MET A 131 -5.72 -2.99 -7.16
N MET A 132 -6.18 -2.40 -8.27
CA MET A 132 -7.47 -1.70 -8.32
C MET A 132 -8.65 -2.63 -8.03
N GLY A 133 -8.63 -3.86 -8.55
CA GLY A 133 -9.67 -4.85 -8.27
C GLY A 133 -9.77 -5.21 -6.77
N GLN A 134 -8.63 -5.37 -6.09
CA GLN A 134 -8.60 -5.65 -4.66
C GLN A 134 -9.05 -4.45 -3.82
N LEU A 135 -8.67 -3.23 -4.20
CA LEU A 135 -9.15 -2.01 -3.56
C LEU A 135 -10.67 -1.84 -3.74
N ASP A 136 -11.14 -1.96 -4.98
CA ASP A 136 -12.55 -1.78 -5.32
C ASP A 136 -13.46 -2.82 -4.65
N ALA A 137 -12.98 -4.05 -4.44
CA ALA A 137 -13.71 -5.09 -3.71
C ALA A 137 -14.06 -4.70 -2.26
N VAL A 138 -13.30 -3.78 -1.66
CA VAL A 138 -13.54 -3.30 -0.29
C VAL A 138 -14.28 -1.97 -0.27
N PHE A 139 -13.94 -1.07 -1.19
CA PHE A 139 -14.39 0.32 -1.15
C PHE A 139 -15.53 0.67 -2.10
N ARG A 140 -15.72 -0.08 -3.20
CA ARG A 140 -16.82 0.14 -4.16
C ARG A 140 -17.97 -0.86 -4.03
N SER A 141 -17.82 -1.92 -3.26
CA SER A 141 -18.83 -2.98 -3.09
C SER A 141 -19.91 -2.66 -2.05
N GLY A 142 -20.38 -1.41 -1.96
CA GLY A 142 -21.41 -0.97 -1.00
C GLY A 142 -22.37 0.05 -1.59
#